data_AF-A0A835I7H4-F1
#
_entry.id   AF-A0A835I7H4-F1
#
_cell.length_a   1.000
_cell.length_b   1.000
_cell.length_c   1.000
_cell.angle_alpha   90.00
_cell.angle_beta   90.00
_cell.angle_gamma   90.00
#
_symmetry.space_group_name_H-M   'P 1'
#
loop_
_entity.id
_entity.type
_entity.pdbx_description
1 polymer ?
#
loop_
_entity_poly.entity_id
_entity_poly.type
_entity_poly.pdbx_seq_one_letter_code
_entity_poly.pdbx_strand_id
1 'polypeptide(L)'
;MVQEEERGYAWGPTKVVISKLEHQTVAYHESGHAVTGWFLEHAEPLLKVTIVPRGTAELGFAQYVPSENLLLTKEQLFDMACMTLGRRASEQVESDVDSMKIQR
;
A
#
# COMPACT_ATOMS: atom_id res chain seq x y z
N MET A 1 -5.71 -23.21 16.99
CA MET A 1 -6.51 -22.35 16.08
C MET A 1 -5.64 -21.62 15.05
N VAL A 2 -4.47 -22.16 14.66
CA VAL A 2 -3.44 -21.46 13.87
C VAL A 2 -3.41 -21.89 12.40
N GLN A 3 -4.14 -22.94 12.01
CA GLN A 3 -3.96 -23.60 10.70
C GLN A 3 -4.79 -23.02 9.54
N GLU A 4 -5.71 -22.08 9.80
CA GLU A 4 -6.57 -21.50 8.75
C GLU A 4 -5.99 -20.23 8.13
N GLU A 5 -5.13 -19.49 8.84
CA GLU A 5 -4.62 -18.19 8.40
C GLU A 5 -3.58 -18.29 7.28
N GLU A 6 -2.91 -19.43 7.17
CA GLU A 6 -1.92 -19.72 6.11
C GLU A 6 -2.53 -20.38 4.86
N ARG A 7 -3.83 -20.72 4.88
CA ARG A 7 -4.45 -21.40 3.75
C ARG A 7 -4.82 -20.38 2.67
N GLY A 8 -3.97 -20.26 1.65
CA GLY A 8 -4.15 -19.32 0.55
C GLY A 8 -5.41 -19.58 -0.28
N TYR A 9 -5.97 -18.52 -0.87
CA TYR A 9 -7.13 -18.58 -1.77
C TYR A 9 -6.83 -17.84 -3.08
N ALA A 10 -7.55 -18.20 -4.15
CA ALA A 10 -7.40 -17.53 -5.45
C ALA A 10 -8.04 -16.14 -5.43
N TRP A 11 -7.25 -15.11 -5.76
CA TRP A 11 -7.67 -13.71 -5.75
C TRP A 11 -7.50 -13.05 -7.12
N GLY A 12 -8.44 -12.15 -7.45
CA GLY A 12 -8.42 -11.36 -8.68
C GLY A 12 -8.66 -12.15 -9.98
N PRO A 13 -8.64 -11.46 -11.14
CA PRO A 13 -8.89 -12.07 -12.45
C PRO A 13 -7.78 -13.05 -12.87
N THR A 14 -6.57 -12.89 -12.34
CA THR A 14 -5.40 -13.75 -12.61
C THR A 14 -5.33 -14.98 -11.70
N LYS A 15 -6.22 -15.10 -10.70
CA LYS A 15 -6.28 -16.21 -9.73
C LYS A 15 -4.93 -16.47 -9.02
N VAL A 16 -4.24 -15.40 -8.60
CA VAL A 16 -3.05 -15.53 -7.75
C VAL A 16 -3.48 -16.13 -6.42
N VAL A 17 -2.78 -17.16 -5.95
CA VAL A 17 -3.02 -17.75 -4.63
C VAL A 17 -2.33 -16.86 -3.60
N ILE A 18 -3.12 -16.28 -2.69
CA ILE A 18 -2.65 -15.36 -1.66
C ILE A 18 -3.20 -15.77 -0.30
N SER A 19 -2.38 -15.68 0.74
CA SER A 19 -2.82 -15.87 2.13
C SER A 19 -3.61 -14.65 2.62
N LYS A 20 -4.36 -14.83 3.72
CA LYS A 20 -5.11 -13.73 4.33
C LYS A 20 -4.17 -12.63 4.83
N LEU A 21 -3.04 -13.01 5.43
CA LEU A 21 -2.02 -12.09 5.91
C LEU A 21 -1.42 -11.28 4.76
N GLU A 22 -1.02 -11.93 3.68
CA GLU A 22 -0.47 -11.23 2.50
C GLU A 22 -1.50 -10.26 1.89
N HIS A 23 -2.77 -10.66 1.79
CA HIS A 23 -3.82 -9.78 1.28
C HIS A 23 -4.00 -8.54 2.16
N GLN A 24 -3.95 -8.70 3.49
CA GLN A 24 -4.01 -7.57 4.43
C GLN A 24 -2.78 -6.66 4.28
N THR A 25 -1.56 -7.22 4.28
CA THR A 25 -0.33 -6.44 4.09
C THR A 25 -0.37 -5.58 2.84
N VAL A 26 -0.81 -6.16 1.72
CA VAL A 26 -0.99 -5.44 0.45
C VAL A 26 -2.05 -4.35 0.58
N ALA A 27 -3.17 -4.62 1.24
CA ALA A 27 -4.20 -3.62 1.44
C ALA A 27 -3.68 -2.42 2.24
N TYR A 28 -2.88 -2.64 3.28
CA TYR A 28 -2.27 -1.55 4.04
C TYR A 28 -1.20 -0.81 3.24
N HIS A 29 -0.36 -1.52 2.49
CA HIS A 29 0.62 -0.93 1.59
C HIS A 29 -0.03 0.08 0.62
N GLU A 30 -1.09 -0.36 -0.07
CA GLU A 30 -1.84 0.46 -1.02
C GLU A 30 -2.66 1.56 -0.33
N SER A 31 -3.13 1.34 0.89
CA SER A 31 -3.78 2.39 1.69
C SER A 31 -2.82 3.52 2.07
N GLY A 32 -1.54 3.20 2.32
CA GLY A 32 -0.49 4.19 2.56
C GLY A 32 -0.31 5.12 1.36
N HIS A 33 -0.33 4.56 0.15
CA HIS A 33 -0.35 5.33 -1.10
C HIS A 33 -1.57 6.25 -1.19
N ALA A 34 -2.77 5.73 -0.89
CA ALA A 34 -4.01 6.49 -0.97
C ALA A 34 -4.06 7.66 0.03
N VAL A 35 -3.71 7.41 1.29
CA VAL A 35 -3.77 8.41 2.36
C VAL A 35 -2.70 9.49 2.12
N THR A 36 -1.45 9.11 1.89
CA THR A 36 -0.39 10.11 1.68
C THR A 36 -0.61 10.93 0.40
N GLY A 37 -1.04 10.30 -0.70
CA GLY A 37 -1.38 11.01 -1.93
C GLY A 37 -2.58 11.95 -1.80
N TRP A 38 -3.47 11.74 -0.83
CA TRP A 38 -4.62 12.61 -0.58
C TRP A 38 -4.28 13.82 0.31
N PHE A 39 -3.41 13.64 1.30
CA PHE A 39 -3.14 14.66 2.32
C PHE A 39 -1.93 15.55 2.04
N LEU A 40 -0.96 15.08 1.26
CA LEU A 40 0.24 15.86 0.94
C LEU A 40 -0.07 16.85 -0.19
N GLU A 41 0.29 18.12 0.02
CA GLU A 41 -0.04 19.22 -0.90
C GLU A 41 0.65 19.06 -2.25
N HIS A 42 1.88 18.54 -2.24
CA HIS A 42 2.71 18.41 -3.43
C HIS A 42 2.82 16.98 -3.95
N ALA A 43 2.01 16.06 -3.42
CA ALA A 43 1.96 14.70 -3.95
C ALA A 43 1.46 14.68 -5.40
N GLU A 44 2.01 13.75 -6.19
CA GLU A 44 1.47 13.49 -7.52
C GLU A 44 0.02 13.00 -7.41
N PRO A 45 -0.91 13.54 -8.23
CA PRO A 45 -2.32 13.16 -8.16
C PRO A 45 -2.51 11.66 -8.38
N LEU A 46 -3.17 11.01 -7.42
CA LEU A 46 -3.46 9.57 -7.49
C LEU A 46 -4.72 9.34 -8.34
N LEU A 47 -4.57 8.66 -9.48
CA LEU A 47 -5.67 8.33 -10.39
C LEU A 47 -6.42 7.07 -9.97
N LYS A 48 -5.67 6.06 -9.54
CA LYS A 48 -6.21 4.75 -9.23
C LYS A 48 -5.32 4.04 -8.23
N VAL A 49 -5.94 3.42 -7.25
CA VAL A 49 -5.29 2.47 -6.35
C VAL A 49 -6.10 1.18 -6.33
N THR A 50 -5.43 0.04 -6.31
CA THR A 50 -6.10 -1.26 -6.23
C THR A 50 -5.22 -2.30 -5.55
N ILE A 51 -5.87 -3.16 -4.76
CA ILE A 51 -5.29 -4.35 -4.12
C ILE A 51 -5.51 -5.61 -4.95
N VAL A 52 -6.10 -5.47 -6.15
CA VAL A 52 -6.40 -6.58 -7.04
C VAL A 52 -5.20 -6.78 -7.97
N PRO A 53 -4.58 -7.97 -7.97
CA PRO A 53 -3.41 -8.24 -8.79
C PRO A 53 -3.74 -8.14 -10.28
N ARG A 54 -2.91 -7.43 -11.03
CA ARG A 54 -3.07 -7.27 -12.49
C ARG A 54 -1.95 -7.91 -13.31
N GLY A 55 -1.01 -8.58 -12.67
CA GLY A 55 0.09 -9.34 -13.29
C GLY A 55 0.58 -10.47 -12.40
N THR A 56 1.60 -11.20 -12.86
CA THR A 56 2.20 -12.35 -12.14
C THR A 56 3.10 -11.96 -10.97
N ALA A 57 3.52 -10.70 -10.86
CA ALA A 57 4.44 -10.20 -9.83
C ALA A 57 3.91 -9.00 -9.03
N GLU A 58 2.70 -8.50 -9.33
CA GLU A 58 2.11 -7.33 -8.68
C GLU A 58 0.89 -7.76 -7.86
N LEU A 59 0.99 -7.59 -6.54
CA LEU A 59 -0.12 -7.87 -5.62
C LEU A 59 -1.03 -6.64 -5.41
N GLY A 60 -0.56 -5.44 -5.76
CA GLY A 60 -1.28 -4.15 -5.71
C GLY A 60 -0.74 -3.17 -6.74
N PHE A 61 -1.46 -2.07 -6.98
CA PHE A 61 -1.09 -1.06 -7.98
C PHE A 61 -1.65 0.33 -7.65
N ALA A 62 -0.75 1.32 -7.57
CA ALA A 62 -1.06 2.74 -7.48
C ALA A 62 -0.61 3.48 -8.76
N GLN A 63 -1.52 4.23 -9.37
CA GLN A 63 -1.29 5.00 -10.59
C GLN A 63 -1.32 6.50 -10.32
N TYR A 64 -0.26 7.17 -10.72
CA TYR A 64 -0.06 8.61 -10.55
C TYR A 64 -0.18 9.34 -11.88
N VAL A 65 -0.63 10.60 -11.85
CA VAL A 65 -0.42 11.55 -12.95
C VAL A 65 1.00 12.09 -12.83
N PRO A 66 1.89 11.85 -13.81
CA PRO A 66 3.23 12.40 -13.77
C PRO A 66 3.19 13.92 -13.78
N SER A 67 4.00 14.55 -12.94
CA SER A 67 4.24 15.98 -13.04
C SER A 67 5.17 16.30 -14.21
N GLU A 68 4.84 17.33 -15.02
CA GLU A 68 5.73 17.83 -16.09
C GLU A 68 6.85 18.73 -15.54
N ASN A 69 6.92 18.95 -14.22
CA ASN A 69 7.93 19.80 -13.61
C ASN A 69 9.30 19.13 -13.61
N LEU A 70 10.23 19.67 -14.41
CA LEU A 70 11.62 19.21 -14.47
C LEU A 70 12.47 19.64 -13.27
N LEU A 71 12.01 20.65 -12.51
CA LEU A 71 12.68 21.16 -11.31
C LEU A 71 11.72 21.06 -10.13
N LEU A 72 12.11 20.28 -9.12
CA LEU A 72 11.33 20.07 -7.92
C LEU A 72 11.80 21.02 -6.81
N THR A 73 10.86 21.62 -6.10
CA THR A 73 11.14 22.38 -4.88
C THR A 73 11.54 21.44 -3.74
N LYS A 74 12.09 22.00 -2.66
CA LYS A 74 12.43 21.21 -1.47
C LYS A 74 11.19 20.56 -0.85
N GLU A 75 10.08 21.28 -0.85
CA GLU A 75 8.79 20.84 -0.31
C GLU A 75 8.21 19.69 -1.14
N GLN A 76 8.27 19.79 -2.47
CA GLN A 76 7.89 18.71 -3.38
C GLN A 76 8.72 17.45 -3.17
N LEU A 77 10.04 17.60 -3.03
CA LEU A 77 10.94 16.47 -2.75
C LEU A 77 10.65 15.84 -1.38
N PHE A 78 10.32 16.65 -0.38
CA PHE A 78 9.97 16.18 0.94
C PHE A 78 8.67 15.38 0.92
N ASP A 79 7.62 15.90 0.27
CA ASP A 79 6.34 15.20 0.13
C ASP A 79 6.49 13.89 -0.66
N MET A 80 7.31 13.87 -1.71
CA MET A 80 7.60 12.65 -2.46
C MET A 80 8.30 11.59 -1.59
N ALA A 81 9.23 12.01 -0.72
CA ALA A 81 9.86 11.13 0.26
C ALA A 81 8.85 10.64 1.31
N CYS A 82 8.01 11.52 1.84
CA CYS A 82 6.94 11.17 2.77
C CYS A 82 5.94 10.18 2.19
N MET A 83 5.52 10.36 0.93
CA MET A 83 4.63 9.43 0.24
C MET A 83 5.27 8.05 0.07
N THR A 84 6.56 8.02 -0.30
CA THR A 84 7.32 6.78 -0.46
C THR A 84 7.43 6.01 0.86
N LEU A 85 7.76 6.71 1.94
CA LEU A 85 7.93 6.13 3.28
C LEU A 85 6.59 5.82 3.97
N GLY A 86 5.53 6.53 3.62
CA GLY A 86 4.19 6.37 4.22
C GLY A 86 3.60 4.98 4.01
N ARG A 87 3.95 4.30 2.92
CA ARG A 87 3.65 2.87 2.71
C ARG A 87 4.16 2.00 3.86
N ARG A 88 5.44 2.15 4.17
CA ARG A 88 6.10 1.36 5.22
C ARG A 88 5.58 1.72 6.60
N ALA A 89 5.28 2.99 6.81
CA ALA A 89 4.62 3.43 8.04
C ALA A 89 3.23 2.79 8.20
N SER A 90 2.46 2.65 7.11
CA SER A 90 1.14 2.00 7.16
C SER A 90 1.21 0.53 7.52
N GLU A 91 2.21 -0.20 7.01
CA GLU A 91 2.48 -1.60 7.40
C GLU A 91 2.90 -1.70 8.87
N GLN A 92 3.73 -0.78 9.35
CA GLN A 92 4.21 -0.78 10.72
C GLN A 92 3.08 -0.53 11.72
N VAL A 93 2.19 0.42 11.44
CA VAL A 93 1.03 0.72 12.31
C VAL A 93 0.13 -0.49 12.46
N GLU A 94 -0.06 -1.28 11.41
CA GLU A 94 -0.84 -2.53 11.46
C GLU A 94 -0.17 -3.55 12.39
N SER A 95 1.12 -3.83 12.17
CA SER A 95 1.90 -4.77 12.97
C SER A 95 1.92 -4.38 14.45
N ASP A 96 2.08 -3.09 14.74
CA ASP A 96 2.07 -2.56 16.11
C ASP A 96 0.69 -2.73 16.75
N VAL A 97 -0.40 -2.45 16.02
CA VAL A 97 -1.78 -2.65 16.49
C VAL A 97 -2.07 -4.13 16.77
N ASP A 98 -1.58 -5.04 15.92
CA ASP A 98 -1.76 -6.47 16.13
C ASP A 98 -0.98 -6.98 17.34
N SER A 99 0.23 -6.47 17.58
CA SER A 99 1.01 -6.76 18.79
C SER A 99 0.27 -6.35 20.07
N MET A 100 -0.50 -5.25 20.03
CA MET A 100 -1.31 -4.79 21.16
C MET A 100 -2.55 -5.65 21.40
N LYS A 101 -3.16 -6.24 20.36
CA LYS A 101 -4.30 -7.16 20.50
C LYS A 101 -3.89 -8.49 21.11
N ILE A 102 -2.68 -8.96 20.80
CA ILE A 102 -2.14 -10.21 21.38
C ILE A 102 -1.88 -10.07 22.88
N GLN A 103 -1.70 -8.84 23.38
CA GLN A 103 -1.48 -8.55 24.80
C GLN A 103 -2.78 -8.40 25.64
N ARG A 104 -3.96 -8.61 25.04
CA ARG A 104 -5.26 -8.56 25.74
C ARG A 104 -5.93 -9.92 25.76
#